data_AF-A0A7S3W449-F1
#
_entry.id   AF-A0A7S3W449-F1
#
_cell.length_a   1.000
_cell.length_b   1.000
_cell.length_c   1.000
_cell.angle_alpha   90.00
_cell.angle_beta   90.00
_cell.angle_gamma   90.00
#
_symmetry.space_group_name_H-M   'P 1'
#
loop_
_entity.id
_entity.type
_entity.pdbx_description
1 polymer ?
#
loop_
_entity_poly.entity_id
_entity_poly.type
_entity_poly.pdbx_seq_one_letter_code
_entity_poly.pdbx_strand_id
1 'polypeptide(L)'
;PLTSRSDLEAVAAESPGDFHGRVGASRLHWLDGQSGAWLSLDEEAGSWRGWDAASGAPAAPRGPEWRPWSAALDESAAPCYDWFVGGRTSAAFNEVDRHVLSGHGNQAAAVAYGVPSSDRTTDLERARKSITYSELLLRSTAAARVLRGTGVGTGDRLVLHLPNGLAQLVWLQAAKRVGAVYACLPTTLSTKALADRVADLKASLVITASSLSPTLAGVKLKAIALRAVCDYVPAGAAASAVREELPALSAGEELPVDEVLGALAHSLAHERVVETRELATTLETLLSMRASLRSRAGALAAALVDAATARHAAAHHTTGGRPRILVIPSGTGAGAASSA
;
A
#
# COMPACT_ATOMS: atom_id res chain seq x y z
N PRO A 1 20.07 -15.18 21.21
CA PRO A 1 20.13 -13.76 21.66
C PRO A 1 21.58 -13.41 22.05
N LEU A 2 22.06 -12.23 21.68
CA LEU A 2 23.37 -11.75 22.10
C LEU A 2 23.27 -11.38 23.58
N THR A 3 23.74 -12.27 24.44
CA THR A 3 23.52 -12.20 25.89
C THR A 3 24.78 -11.87 26.67
N SER A 4 25.95 -11.97 26.03
CA SER A 4 27.24 -11.72 26.64
C SER A 4 28.12 -10.80 25.79
N ARG A 5 29.12 -10.20 26.44
CA ARG A 5 30.16 -9.42 25.76
C ARG A 5 30.97 -10.27 24.78
N SER A 6 31.24 -11.53 25.12
CA SER A 6 31.86 -12.50 24.22
C SER A 6 31.02 -12.78 22.98
N ASP A 7 29.68 -12.82 23.10
CA ASP A 7 28.79 -12.98 21.94
C ASP A 7 28.91 -11.78 20.99
N LEU A 8 29.00 -10.57 21.56
CA LEU A 8 29.17 -9.33 20.80
C LEU A 8 30.54 -9.25 20.12
N GLU A 9 31.61 -9.62 20.82
CA GLU A 9 32.98 -9.63 20.28
C GLU A 9 33.13 -10.67 19.15
N ALA A 10 32.47 -11.82 19.26
CA ALA A 10 32.45 -12.83 18.20
C ALA A 10 31.69 -12.36 16.95
N VAL A 11 30.53 -11.70 17.12
CA VAL A 11 29.76 -11.14 15.99
C VAL A 11 30.45 -9.94 15.34
N ALA A 12 31.16 -9.12 16.12
CA ALA A 12 31.91 -7.98 15.59
C ALA A 12 33.06 -8.40 14.65
N ALA A 13 33.54 -9.64 14.76
CA ALA A 13 34.58 -10.21 13.89
C ALA A 13 34.01 -10.94 12.65
N GLU A 14 32.70 -11.20 12.61
CA GLU A 14 32.03 -11.90 11.51
C GLU A 14 31.64 -10.91 10.40
N SER A 15 31.71 -11.35 9.14
CA SER A 15 31.17 -10.58 8.03
C SER A 15 29.66 -10.37 8.22
N PRO A 16 29.11 -9.16 8.00
CA PRO A 16 27.66 -8.93 8.08
C PRO A 16 26.87 -9.90 7.19
N GLY A 17 27.40 -10.25 6.03
CA GLY A 17 26.79 -11.22 5.11
C GLY A 17 26.69 -12.62 5.72
N ASP A 18 27.73 -13.09 6.42
CA ASP A 18 27.74 -14.41 7.05
C ASP A 18 26.78 -14.46 8.26
N PHE A 19 26.85 -13.44 9.11
CA PHE A 19 26.01 -13.34 10.30
C PHE A 19 24.52 -13.28 9.93
N HIS A 20 24.13 -12.30 9.12
CA HIS A 20 22.73 -12.13 8.71
C HIS A 20 22.29 -13.22 7.73
N GLY A 21 23.21 -13.81 6.97
CA GLY A 21 22.98 -15.00 6.15
C GLY A 21 22.50 -16.19 6.98
N ARG A 22 23.21 -16.52 8.07
CA ARG A 22 22.77 -17.58 9.00
C ARG A 22 21.41 -17.28 9.62
N VAL A 23 21.22 -16.05 10.12
CA VAL A 23 19.94 -15.65 10.71
C VAL A 23 18.80 -15.75 9.69
N GLY A 24 19.00 -15.27 8.47
CA GLY A 24 18.02 -15.37 7.39
C GLY A 24 17.69 -16.82 7.02
N ALA A 25 18.69 -17.71 7.06
CA ALA A 25 18.53 -19.12 6.73
C ALA A 25 17.62 -19.85 7.72
N SER A 26 17.76 -19.60 9.02
CA SER A 26 16.99 -20.31 10.06
C SER A 26 15.72 -19.59 10.51
N ARG A 27 15.58 -18.28 10.25
CA ARG A 27 14.41 -17.49 10.70
C ARG A 27 13.35 -17.27 9.63
N LEU A 28 13.67 -17.50 8.36
CA LEU A 28 12.76 -17.27 7.24
C LEU A 28 12.67 -18.51 6.36
N HIS A 29 11.50 -18.70 5.77
CA HIS A 29 11.29 -19.66 4.71
C HIS A 29 11.51 -18.99 3.36
N TRP A 30 12.23 -19.70 2.51
CA TRP A 30 12.63 -19.30 1.18
C TRP A 30 12.04 -20.26 0.16
N LEU A 31 11.62 -19.73 -0.97
CA LEU A 31 11.06 -20.53 -2.05
C LEU A 31 12.19 -21.13 -2.87
N ASP A 32 12.31 -22.45 -2.84
CA ASP A 32 13.16 -23.21 -3.75
C ASP A 32 12.49 -23.28 -5.13
N GLY A 33 13.09 -22.60 -6.11
CA GLY A 33 12.57 -22.55 -7.47
C GLY A 33 12.57 -23.91 -8.20
N GLN A 34 13.36 -24.88 -7.75
CA GLN A 34 13.41 -26.21 -8.38
C GLN A 34 12.34 -27.15 -7.85
N SER A 35 12.17 -27.20 -6.52
CA SER A 35 11.19 -28.10 -5.89
C SER A 35 9.81 -27.48 -5.73
N GLY A 36 9.71 -26.14 -5.79
CA GLY A 36 8.47 -25.45 -5.42
C GLY A 36 8.18 -25.48 -3.92
N ALA A 37 9.17 -25.76 -3.07
CA ALA A 37 8.99 -25.82 -1.62
C ALA A 37 9.42 -24.53 -0.91
N TRP A 38 8.74 -24.22 0.18
CA TRP A 38 9.17 -23.24 1.17
C TRP A 38 10.08 -23.92 2.18
N LEU A 39 11.34 -23.50 2.26
CA LEU A 39 12.37 -24.14 3.07
C LEU A 39 13.05 -23.16 4.02
N SER A 40 13.32 -23.60 5.25
CA SER A 40 14.13 -22.93 6.26
C SER A 40 15.19 -23.91 6.78
N LEU A 41 16.36 -23.40 7.17
CA LEU A 41 17.42 -24.21 7.75
C LEU A 41 17.01 -24.63 9.17
N ASP A 42 16.91 -25.93 9.39
CA ASP A 42 16.85 -26.52 10.72
C ASP A 42 18.29 -26.72 11.20
N GLU A 43 18.71 -25.87 12.14
CA GLU A 43 20.07 -25.87 12.67
C GLU A 43 20.40 -27.16 13.45
N GLU A 44 19.39 -27.76 14.10
CA GLU A 44 19.58 -28.99 14.88
C GLU A 44 19.68 -30.20 13.94
N ALA A 45 18.83 -30.25 12.92
CA ALA A 45 18.82 -31.34 11.96
C ALA A 45 19.88 -31.18 10.84
N GLY A 46 20.56 -30.05 10.76
CA GLY A 46 21.56 -29.76 9.73
C GLY A 46 21.00 -29.88 8.30
N SER A 47 19.72 -29.56 8.10
CA SER A 47 19.03 -29.72 6.81
C SER A 47 17.96 -28.65 6.62
N TRP A 48 17.70 -28.30 5.37
CA TRP A 48 16.62 -27.38 5.04
C TRP A 48 15.30 -28.14 4.95
N ARG A 49 14.30 -27.66 5.68
CA ARG A 49 13.00 -28.34 5.81
C ARG A 49 11.88 -27.33 5.66
N GLY A 50 10.69 -27.84 5.33
CA GLY A 50 9.49 -27.04 5.27
C GLY A 50 8.42 -27.74 4.45
N TRP A 51 7.72 -26.99 3.61
CA TRP A 51 6.48 -27.46 2.99
C TRP A 51 6.43 -27.17 1.50
N ASP A 52 5.79 -28.07 0.75
CA ASP A 52 5.46 -27.85 -0.64
C ASP A 52 4.51 -26.65 -0.79
N ALA A 53 4.79 -25.73 -1.72
CA ALA A 53 4.05 -24.47 -1.83
C ALA A 53 2.61 -24.63 -2.33
N ALA A 54 2.29 -25.74 -3.01
CA ALA A 54 0.96 -25.97 -3.57
C ALA A 54 0.06 -26.76 -2.60
N SER A 55 0.60 -27.82 -2.02
CA SER A 55 -0.14 -28.76 -1.17
C SER A 55 -0.03 -28.47 0.33
N GLY A 56 1.03 -27.79 0.77
CA GLY A 56 1.34 -27.62 2.19
C GLY A 56 1.82 -28.91 2.88
N ALA A 57 2.03 -30.00 2.15
CA ALA A 57 2.62 -31.21 2.69
C ALA A 57 4.11 -31.02 3.02
N PRO A 58 4.68 -31.79 3.95
CA PRO A 58 6.13 -31.77 4.20
C PRO A 58 6.93 -31.97 2.90
N ALA A 59 7.87 -31.08 2.63
CA ALA A 59 8.72 -31.15 1.45
C ALA A 59 9.94 -32.06 1.67
N ALA A 60 10.51 -32.55 0.56
CA ALA A 60 11.81 -33.22 0.62
C ALA A 60 12.89 -32.24 1.09
N PRO A 61 13.74 -32.62 2.07
CA PRO A 61 14.74 -31.72 2.61
C PRO A 61 15.87 -31.44 1.62
N ARG A 62 16.53 -30.28 1.75
CA ARG A 62 17.82 -30.00 1.08
C ARG A 62 18.98 -30.14 2.05
N GLY A 63 20.15 -30.48 1.54
CA GLY A 63 21.38 -30.53 2.32
C GLY A 63 21.80 -29.14 2.82
N PRO A 64 22.63 -29.07 3.88
CA PRO A 64 23.03 -27.81 4.52
C PRO A 64 23.84 -26.88 3.61
N GLU A 65 24.40 -27.39 2.51
CA GLU A 65 25.11 -26.64 1.47
C GLU A 65 24.19 -25.80 0.59
N TRP A 66 22.90 -26.12 0.54
CA TRP A 66 21.94 -25.36 -0.27
C TRP A 66 21.82 -23.91 0.25
N ARG A 67 21.71 -22.97 -0.70
CA ARG A 67 21.52 -21.54 -0.41
C ARG A 67 20.35 -21.01 -1.22
N PRO A 68 19.40 -20.28 -0.61
CA PRO A 68 18.29 -19.69 -1.34
C PRO A 68 18.64 -18.41 -2.10
N TRP A 69 19.82 -17.82 -1.86
CA TRP A 69 20.32 -16.61 -2.48
C TRP A 69 21.73 -16.83 -3.05
N SER A 70 22.15 -16.02 -4.02
CA SER A 70 23.51 -16.05 -4.57
C SER A 70 24.52 -15.33 -3.67
N ALA A 71 24.09 -14.28 -2.98
CA ALA A 71 24.89 -13.56 -2.00
C ALA A 71 23.98 -13.10 -0.84
N ALA A 72 24.45 -13.26 0.40
CA ALA A 72 23.72 -12.77 1.56
C ALA A 72 23.76 -11.25 1.64
N LEU A 73 24.89 -10.65 1.27
CA LEU A 73 25.11 -9.22 1.16
C LEU A 73 25.95 -8.92 -0.08
N ASP A 74 25.49 -8.00 -0.93
CA ASP A 74 26.25 -7.38 -2.01
C ASP A 74 26.46 -5.90 -1.71
N GLU A 75 27.72 -5.50 -1.60
CA GLU A 75 28.16 -4.14 -1.24
C GLU A 75 28.78 -3.40 -2.44
N SER A 76 28.77 -4.00 -3.63
CA SER A 76 29.43 -3.46 -4.82
C SER A 76 28.88 -2.10 -5.27
N ALA A 77 27.64 -1.78 -4.88
CA ALA A 77 26.94 -0.54 -5.22
C ALA A 77 26.78 0.44 -4.03
N ALA A 78 27.64 0.33 -3.00
CA ALA A 78 27.60 1.22 -1.84
C ALA A 78 27.44 2.72 -2.23
N PRO A 79 26.56 3.48 -1.56
CA PRO A 79 25.85 3.18 -0.31
C PRO A 79 24.52 2.41 -0.47
N CYS A 80 24.21 1.89 -1.66
CA CYS A 80 23.08 1.00 -1.87
C CYS A 80 23.53 -0.46 -1.65
N TYR A 81 22.86 -1.15 -0.72
CA TYR A 81 23.21 -2.52 -0.33
C TYR A 81 22.06 -3.46 -0.68
N ASP A 82 22.38 -4.56 -1.35
CA ASP A 82 21.42 -5.61 -1.66
C ASP A 82 21.61 -6.80 -0.71
N TRP A 83 20.52 -7.21 -0.06
CA TRP A 83 20.50 -8.34 0.86
C TRP A 83 19.78 -9.53 0.24
N PHE A 84 20.34 -10.72 0.43
CA PHE A 84 19.79 -11.99 -0.05
C PHE A 84 19.50 -11.98 -1.56
N VAL A 85 20.52 -11.63 -2.34
CA VAL A 85 20.44 -11.45 -3.80
C VAL A 85 19.86 -12.69 -4.49
N GLY A 86 18.81 -12.50 -5.29
CA GLY A 86 18.09 -13.59 -5.97
C GLY A 86 17.21 -14.46 -5.06
N GLY A 87 17.27 -14.25 -3.74
CA GLY A 87 16.43 -14.93 -2.76
C GLY A 87 14.96 -14.61 -2.94
N ARG A 88 14.12 -15.65 -2.97
CA ARG A 88 12.67 -15.50 -3.08
C ARG A 88 12.03 -15.87 -1.75
N THR A 89 11.30 -14.93 -1.16
CA THR A 89 10.54 -15.16 0.08
C THR A 89 9.18 -14.46 0.03
N SER A 90 8.34 -14.67 1.06
CA SER A 90 7.09 -13.96 1.24
C SER A 90 6.89 -13.60 2.71
N ALA A 91 6.60 -12.32 2.96
CA ALA A 91 6.24 -11.84 4.28
C ALA A 91 4.94 -12.51 4.78
N ALA A 92 3.92 -12.63 3.93
CA ALA A 92 2.67 -13.28 4.31
C ALA A 92 2.89 -14.75 4.72
N PHE A 93 3.71 -15.48 3.97
CA PHE A 93 4.02 -16.87 4.29
C PHE A 93 4.72 -16.99 5.65
N ASN A 94 5.73 -16.16 5.89
CA ASN A 94 6.50 -16.18 7.13
C ASN A 94 5.72 -15.62 8.33
N GLU A 95 4.78 -14.72 8.13
CA GLU A 95 3.99 -14.13 9.21
C GLU A 95 2.73 -14.91 9.54
N VAL A 96 2.21 -15.74 8.62
CA VAL A 96 0.92 -16.43 8.80
C VAL A 96 0.99 -17.91 8.41
N ASP A 97 1.26 -18.21 7.15
CA ASP A 97 1.06 -19.56 6.58
C ASP A 97 1.91 -20.61 7.29
N ARG A 98 3.21 -20.33 7.51
CA ARG A 98 4.11 -21.27 8.18
C ARG A 98 3.62 -21.64 9.58
N HIS A 99 3.00 -20.72 10.30
CA HIS A 99 2.51 -20.97 11.65
C HIS A 99 1.31 -21.92 11.63
N VAL A 100 0.42 -21.76 10.64
CA VAL A 100 -0.69 -22.70 10.42
C VAL A 100 -0.16 -24.08 10.02
N LEU A 101 0.80 -24.14 9.08
CA LEU A 101 1.40 -25.39 8.61
C LEU A 101 2.18 -26.14 9.71
N SER A 102 2.78 -25.42 10.66
CA SER A 102 3.40 -25.97 11.86
C SER A 102 2.40 -26.40 12.94
N GLY A 103 1.09 -26.39 12.67
CA GLY A 103 0.06 -26.83 13.62
C GLY A 103 -0.38 -25.76 14.64
N HIS A 104 0.08 -24.52 14.54
CA HIS A 104 -0.25 -23.43 15.45
C HIS A 104 -1.51 -22.63 15.03
N GLY A 105 -2.32 -23.17 14.11
CA GLY A 105 -3.48 -22.48 13.55
C GLY A 105 -4.50 -21.96 14.57
N ASN A 106 -4.68 -22.68 15.69
CA ASN A 106 -5.62 -22.32 16.75
C ASN A 106 -5.07 -21.27 17.74
N GLN A 107 -3.78 -20.94 17.66
CA GLN A 107 -3.20 -19.90 18.51
C GLN A 107 -3.63 -18.52 18.06
N ALA A 108 -3.76 -17.59 19.02
CA ALA A 108 -4.05 -16.19 18.72
C ALA A 108 -2.87 -15.57 17.95
N ALA A 109 -3.12 -15.10 16.73
CA ALA A 109 -2.15 -14.36 15.93
C ALA A 109 -2.10 -12.88 16.34
N ALA A 110 -3.25 -12.30 16.68
CA ALA A 110 -3.32 -10.94 17.21
C ALA A 110 -4.49 -10.76 18.18
N VAL A 111 -4.31 -9.84 19.11
CA VAL A 111 -5.34 -9.38 20.05
C VAL A 111 -5.44 -7.86 19.89
N ALA A 112 -6.66 -7.36 19.74
CA ALA A 112 -6.95 -5.93 19.63
C ALA A 112 -7.95 -5.55 20.73
N TYR A 113 -7.75 -4.37 21.30
CA TYR A 113 -8.66 -3.76 22.26
C TYR A 113 -9.35 -2.60 21.58
N GLY A 114 -10.69 -2.61 21.57
CA GLY A 114 -11.46 -1.44 21.16
C GLY A 114 -11.31 -0.29 22.16
N VAL A 115 -11.73 0.92 21.76
CA VAL A 115 -11.87 2.04 22.71
C VAL A 115 -13.02 1.69 23.66
N PRO A 116 -12.75 1.50 24.97
CA PRO A 116 -13.81 1.17 25.91
C PRO A 116 -14.77 2.36 26.07
N SER A 117 -16.04 2.06 26.34
CA SER A 117 -17.06 3.09 26.62
C SER A 117 -16.89 3.78 27.98
N SER A 118 -16.04 3.23 28.85
CA SER A 118 -15.66 3.81 30.15
C SER A 118 -14.28 3.29 30.60
N ASP A 119 -13.61 3.98 31.52
CA ASP A 119 -12.29 3.59 32.08
C ASP A 119 -12.36 2.41 33.07
N ARG A 120 -13.50 1.69 33.14
CA ARG A 120 -13.63 0.52 34.02
C ARG A 120 -12.90 -0.67 33.42
N THR A 121 -12.10 -1.36 34.23
CA THR A 121 -11.36 -2.58 33.83
C THR A 121 -12.26 -3.66 33.20
N THR A 122 -13.54 -3.73 33.59
CA THR A 122 -14.55 -4.65 33.03
C THR A 122 -14.91 -4.38 31.56
N ASP A 123 -14.77 -3.13 31.11
CA ASP A 123 -15.15 -2.72 29.76
C ASP A 123 -14.00 -2.95 28.77
N LEU A 124 -12.76 -2.95 29.23
CA LEU A 124 -11.57 -3.31 28.44
C LEU A 124 -11.58 -4.79 28.01
N GLU A 125 -11.92 -5.70 28.92
CA GLU A 125 -12.04 -7.13 28.59
C GLU A 125 -13.20 -7.39 27.61
N ARG A 126 -14.32 -6.67 27.73
CA ARG A 126 -15.42 -6.75 26.74
C ARG A 126 -15.03 -6.19 25.37
N ALA A 127 -14.08 -5.25 25.32
CA ALA A 127 -13.57 -4.67 24.09
C ALA A 127 -12.47 -5.52 23.43
N ARG A 128 -12.00 -6.59 24.09
CA ARG A 128 -10.97 -7.50 23.59
C ARG A 128 -11.51 -8.34 22.44
N LYS A 129 -10.84 -8.28 21.30
CA LYS A 129 -11.07 -9.14 20.13
C LYS A 129 -9.76 -9.86 19.79
N SER A 130 -9.85 -11.11 19.36
CA SER A 130 -8.69 -11.85 18.86
C SER A 130 -8.95 -12.40 17.47
N ILE A 131 -7.87 -12.70 16.77
CA ILE A 131 -7.89 -13.48 15.52
C ILE A 131 -6.84 -14.58 15.64
N THR A 132 -7.21 -15.82 15.33
CA THR A 132 -6.26 -16.93 15.29
C THR A 132 -5.44 -16.93 13.99
N TYR A 133 -4.35 -17.69 13.93
CA TYR A 133 -3.59 -17.85 12.69
C TYR A 133 -4.44 -18.43 11.55
N SER A 134 -5.29 -19.43 11.83
CA SER A 134 -6.19 -20.02 10.84
C SER A 134 -7.23 -19.00 10.33
N GLU A 135 -7.80 -18.19 11.22
CA GLU A 135 -8.73 -17.14 10.84
C GLU A 135 -8.04 -16.04 10.02
N LEU A 136 -6.83 -15.62 10.42
CA LEU A 136 -6.06 -14.62 9.71
C LEU A 136 -5.67 -15.11 8.31
N LEU A 137 -5.26 -16.37 8.18
CA LEU A 137 -4.97 -17.02 6.90
C LEU A 137 -6.20 -16.99 5.99
N LEU A 138 -7.35 -17.47 6.48
CA LEU A 138 -8.59 -17.52 5.70
C LEU A 138 -9.03 -16.12 5.25
N ARG A 139 -9.10 -15.17 6.18
CA ARG A 139 -9.59 -13.81 5.89
C ARG A 139 -8.63 -13.03 4.99
N SER A 140 -7.32 -13.13 5.21
CA SER A 140 -6.33 -12.46 4.37
C SER A 140 -6.26 -13.07 2.97
N THR A 141 -6.48 -14.38 2.82
CA THR A 141 -6.57 -15.04 1.51
C THR A 141 -7.82 -14.61 0.75
N ALA A 142 -8.97 -14.50 1.43
CA ALA A 142 -10.19 -13.96 0.84
C ALA A 142 -10.02 -12.50 0.41
N ALA A 143 -9.43 -11.65 1.26
CA ALA A 143 -9.12 -10.27 0.93
C ALA A 143 -8.12 -10.16 -0.24
N ALA A 144 -7.13 -11.04 -0.32
CA ALA A 144 -6.18 -11.10 -1.44
C ALA A 144 -6.89 -11.41 -2.78
N ARG A 145 -7.92 -12.28 -2.76
CA ARG A 145 -8.76 -12.52 -3.95
C ARG A 145 -9.55 -11.27 -4.35
N VAL A 146 -10.08 -10.52 -3.39
CA VAL A 146 -10.75 -9.25 -3.66
C VAL A 146 -9.80 -8.25 -4.31
N LEU A 147 -8.58 -8.09 -3.77
CA LEU A 147 -7.56 -7.22 -4.37
C LEU A 147 -7.22 -7.61 -5.82
N ARG A 148 -7.03 -8.91 -6.09
CA ARG A 148 -6.82 -9.38 -7.47
C ARG A 148 -8.02 -9.07 -8.37
N GLY A 149 -9.24 -9.20 -7.84
CA GLY A 149 -10.47 -8.83 -8.54
C GLY A 149 -10.59 -7.34 -8.86
N THR A 150 -9.91 -6.47 -8.12
CA THR A 150 -9.80 -5.03 -8.44
C THR A 150 -8.62 -4.71 -9.36
N GLY A 151 -7.92 -5.71 -9.90
CA GLY A 151 -6.76 -5.53 -10.78
C GLY A 151 -5.42 -5.30 -10.06
N VAL A 152 -5.37 -5.41 -8.73
CA VAL A 152 -4.14 -5.21 -7.96
C VAL A 152 -3.22 -6.44 -8.09
N GLY A 153 -1.97 -6.19 -8.44
CA GLY A 153 -0.92 -7.19 -8.58
C GLY A 153 0.40 -6.82 -7.89
N THR A 154 1.46 -7.49 -8.30
CA THR A 154 2.81 -7.27 -7.77
C THR A 154 3.34 -5.91 -8.18
N GLY A 155 3.87 -5.13 -7.21
CA GLY A 155 4.41 -3.79 -7.45
C GLY A 155 3.38 -2.66 -7.43
N ASP A 156 2.08 -2.98 -7.45
CA ASP A 156 1.03 -1.99 -7.22
C ASP A 156 1.09 -1.44 -5.79
N ARG A 157 0.67 -0.18 -5.63
CA ARG A 157 0.80 0.55 -4.36
C ARG A 157 -0.59 0.82 -3.78
N LEU A 158 -0.82 0.39 -2.56
CA LEU A 158 -2.09 0.53 -1.86
C LEU A 158 -1.95 1.47 -0.68
N VAL A 159 -2.98 2.27 -0.43
CA VAL A 159 -3.12 3.06 0.78
C VAL A 159 -4.17 2.42 1.67
N LEU A 160 -3.80 2.05 2.89
CA LEU A 160 -4.74 1.55 3.91
C LEU A 160 -5.10 2.72 4.83
N HIS A 161 -6.20 3.39 4.53
CA HIS A 161 -6.80 4.43 5.35
C HIS A 161 -7.87 3.80 6.27
N LEU A 162 -7.40 2.92 7.15
CA LEU A 162 -8.21 2.13 8.06
C LEU A 162 -7.85 2.44 9.52
N PRO A 163 -8.82 2.37 10.45
CA PRO A 163 -8.52 2.35 11.87
C PRO A 163 -7.59 1.19 12.22
N ASN A 164 -6.72 1.40 13.20
CA ASN A 164 -5.87 0.34 13.73
C ASN A 164 -6.73 -0.77 14.34
N GLY A 165 -6.53 -2.01 13.90
CA GLY A 165 -7.25 -3.16 14.39
C GLY A 165 -7.16 -4.37 13.46
N LEU A 166 -7.90 -5.42 13.82
CA LEU A 166 -7.84 -6.72 13.13
C LEU A 166 -8.24 -6.63 11.64
N ALA A 167 -9.14 -5.72 11.28
CA ALA A 167 -9.51 -5.50 9.89
C ALA A 167 -8.32 -4.96 9.07
N GLN A 168 -7.61 -3.95 9.57
CA GLN A 168 -6.41 -3.43 8.90
C GLN A 168 -5.35 -4.51 8.78
N LEU A 169 -5.14 -5.33 9.81
CA LEU A 169 -4.21 -6.46 9.76
C LEU A 169 -4.55 -7.45 8.64
N VAL A 170 -5.83 -7.79 8.44
CA VAL A 170 -6.28 -8.68 7.36
C VAL A 170 -5.92 -8.11 5.98
N TRP A 171 -6.19 -6.83 5.73
CA TRP A 171 -5.89 -6.19 4.44
C TRP A 171 -4.40 -5.95 4.21
N LEU A 172 -3.65 -5.70 5.27
CA LEU A 172 -2.18 -5.62 5.24
C LEU A 172 -1.58 -6.96 4.84
N GLN A 173 -2.04 -8.07 5.44
CA GLN A 173 -1.62 -9.41 5.04
C GLN A 173 -2.05 -9.76 3.61
N ALA A 174 -3.23 -9.31 3.19
CA ALA A 174 -3.68 -9.48 1.81
C ALA A 174 -2.76 -8.77 0.79
N ALA A 175 -2.34 -7.53 1.09
CA ALA A 175 -1.39 -6.79 0.26
C ALA A 175 -0.05 -7.54 0.12
N LYS A 176 0.48 -8.04 1.24
CA LYS A 176 1.69 -8.88 1.25
C LYS A 176 1.54 -10.15 0.40
N ARG A 177 0.38 -10.81 0.43
CA ARG A 177 0.10 -12.02 -0.37
C ARG A 177 0.06 -11.77 -1.87
N VAL A 178 -0.42 -10.61 -2.31
CA VAL A 178 -0.49 -10.26 -3.75
C VAL A 178 0.81 -9.62 -4.26
N GLY A 179 1.77 -9.34 -3.37
CA GLY A 179 3.01 -8.65 -3.70
C GLY A 179 2.82 -7.15 -3.93
N ALA A 180 1.74 -6.58 -3.40
CA ALA A 180 1.50 -5.14 -3.46
C ALA A 180 2.27 -4.43 -2.33
N VAL A 181 2.80 -3.25 -2.66
CA VAL A 181 3.39 -2.33 -1.70
C VAL A 181 2.25 -1.60 -1.00
N TYR A 182 2.33 -1.40 0.32
CA TYR A 182 1.26 -0.76 1.07
C TYR A 182 1.77 0.34 1.99
N ALA A 183 0.95 1.36 2.20
CA ALA A 183 1.15 2.40 3.20
C ALA A 183 -0.08 2.51 4.10
N CYS A 184 0.10 2.27 5.40
CA CYS A 184 -0.94 2.49 6.40
C CYS A 184 -0.93 3.96 6.80
N LEU A 185 -2.00 4.69 6.50
CA LEU A 185 -2.11 6.10 6.81
C LEU A 185 -3.05 6.35 8.00
N PRO A 186 -2.73 7.29 8.90
CA PRO A 186 -3.59 7.62 10.02
C PRO A 186 -4.97 8.08 9.56
N THR A 187 -6.02 7.67 10.27
CA THR A 187 -7.40 8.09 9.98
C THR A 187 -7.69 9.56 10.34
N THR A 188 -6.70 10.25 10.92
CA THR A 188 -6.77 11.66 11.35
C THR A 188 -6.26 12.63 10.30
N LEU A 189 -5.78 12.15 9.14
CA LEU A 189 -5.32 13.02 8.06
C LEU A 189 -6.47 13.88 7.52
N SER A 190 -6.14 15.12 7.16
CA SER A 190 -7.04 15.94 6.35
C SER A 190 -7.19 15.34 4.95
N THR A 191 -8.27 15.69 4.26
CA THR A 191 -8.51 15.27 2.88
C THR A 191 -7.33 15.59 1.95
N LYS A 192 -6.79 16.82 2.04
CA LYS A 192 -5.63 17.26 1.25
C LYS A 192 -4.38 16.47 1.58
N ALA A 193 -4.08 16.24 2.87
CA ALA A 193 -2.92 15.45 3.28
C ALA A 193 -3.02 13.98 2.82
N LEU A 194 -4.23 13.41 2.80
CA LEU A 194 -4.46 12.09 2.22
C LEU A 194 -4.24 12.09 0.71
N ALA A 195 -4.78 13.09 0.00
CA ALA A 195 -4.60 13.26 -1.44
C ALA A 195 -3.12 13.37 -1.82
N ASP A 196 -2.35 14.16 -1.06
CA ASP A 196 -0.90 14.32 -1.25
C ASP A 196 -0.17 12.97 -1.21
N ARG A 197 -0.50 12.11 -0.22
CA ARG A 197 0.13 10.80 -0.08
C ARG A 197 -0.32 9.82 -1.14
N VAL A 198 -1.60 9.85 -1.53
CA VAL A 198 -2.12 9.04 -2.64
C VAL A 198 -1.40 9.39 -3.94
N ALA A 199 -1.19 10.68 -4.21
CA ALA A 199 -0.47 11.17 -5.39
C ALA A 199 1.03 10.81 -5.35
N ASP A 200 1.71 11.05 -4.23
CA ASP A 200 3.14 10.75 -4.05
C ASP A 200 3.43 9.25 -4.20
N LEU A 201 2.62 8.40 -3.57
CA LEU A 201 2.74 6.95 -3.66
C LEU A 201 2.27 6.41 -5.00
N LYS A 202 1.67 7.23 -5.87
CA LYS A 202 1.00 6.79 -7.10
C LYS A 202 0.10 5.58 -6.84
N ALA A 203 -0.71 5.68 -5.78
CA ALA A 203 -1.48 4.55 -5.27
C ALA A 203 -2.58 4.15 -6.26
N SER A 204 -2.68 2.84 -6.54
CA SER A 204 -3.70 2.27 -7.41
C SER A 204 -5.03 2.05 -6.67
N LEU A 205 -4.99 1.85 -5.35
CA LEU A 205 -6.18 1.60 -4.53
C LEU A 205 -6.05 2.19 -3.13
N VAL A 206 -7.09 2.88 -2.67
CA VAL A 206 -7.27 3.33 -1.28
C VAL A 206 -8.29 2.44 -0.59
N ILE A 207 -7.89 1.72 0.44
CA ILE A 207 -8.75 0.87 1.24
C ILE A 207 -9.21 1.65 2.47
N THR A 208 -10.51 1.80 2.67
CA THR A 208 -11.12 2.57 3.77
C THR A 208 -12.31 1.84 4.39
N ALA A 209 -12.83 2.32 5.52
CA ALA A 209 -13.97 1.73 6.23
C ALA A 209 -15.23 2.59 6.16
N SER A 210 -16.40 1.95 6.12
CA SER A 210 -17.70 2.64 6.09
C SER A 210 -18.07 3.33 7.39
N SER A 211 -17.63 2.82 8.55
CA SER A 211 -17.84 3.50 9.84
C SER A 211 -16.56 3.68 10.64
N LEU A 212 -16.21 4.94 10.85
CA LEU A 212 -15.97 5.46 12.19
C LEU A 212 -16.88 6.68 12.40
N SER A 213 -17.64 6.68 13.50
CA SER A 213 -18.34 7.81 14.12
C SER A 213 -18.90 7.29 15.47
N PRO A 214 -18.94 8.04 16.59
CA PRO A 214 -18.77 9.49 16.79
C PRO A 214 -17.71 9.88 17.86
N THR A 215 -16.72 9.03 18.18
CA THR A 215 -15.66 9.40 19.14
C THR A 215 -14.59 10.34 18.55
N LEU A 216 -14.54 10.49 17.22
CA LEU A 216 -13.72 11.47 16.50
C LEU A 216 -14.63 12.43 15.72
N ALA A 217 -15.04 13.52 16.36
CA ALA A 217 -15.48 14.79 15.76
C ALA A 217 -16.32 14.74 14.45
N GLY A 218 -17.27 13.80 14.31
CA GLY A 218 -18.24 13.79 13.21
C GLY A 218 -17.70 13.48 11.80
N VAL A 219 -16.44 13.02 11.64
CA VAL A 219 -15.86 12.80 10.31
C VAL A 219 -16.07 11.36 9.83
N LYS A 220 -16.78 11.18 8.71
CA LYS A 220 -16.98 9.88 8.06
C LYS A 220 -15.77 9.53 7.18
N LEU A 221 -14.96 8.53 7.55
CA LEU A 221 -13.72 8.15 6.83
C LEU A 221 -13.91 7.87 5.33
N LYS A 222 -15.01 7.22 4.96
CA LYS A 222 -15.40 7.01 3.56
C LYS A 222 -15.45 8.34 2.79
N ALA A 223 -16.00 9.39 3.41
CA ALA A 223 -16.11 10.71 2.77
C ALA A 223 -14.73 11.36 2.60
N ILE A 224 -13.82 11.24 3.58
CA ILE A 224 -12.45 11.77 3.44
C ILE A 224 -11.74 11.09 2.27
N ALA A 225 -11.75 9.75 2.23
CA ALA A 225 -11.05 9.00 1.18
C ALA A 225 -11.64 9.29 -0.21
N LEU A 226 -12.97 9.37 -0.31
CA LEU A 226 -13.65 9.73 -1.57
C LEU A 226 -13.23 11.11 -2.05
N ARG A 227 -13.32 12.11 -1.18
CA ARG A 227 -12.92 13.48 -1.51
C ARG A 227 -11.44 13.59 -1.86
N ALA A 228 -10.56 12.89 -1.15
CA ALA A 228 -9.11 12.92 -1.42
C ALA A 228 -8.77 12.40 -2.82
N VAL A 229 -9.57 11.47 -3.35
CA VAL A 229 -9.34 10.83 -4.64
C VAL A 229 -10.10 11.52 -5.77
N CYS A 230 -11.28 12.07 -5.49
CA CYS A 230 -12.17 12.66 -6.48
C CYS A 230 -12.03 14.19 -6.59
N ASP A 231 -11.76 14.87 -5.47
CA ASP A 231 -11.78 16.34 -5.43
C ASP A 231 -10.40 16.94 -5.68
N TYR A 232 -9.32 16.14 -5.67
CA TYR A 232 -7.94 16.60 -5.82
C TYR A 232 -7.24 15.97 -7.03
N VAL A 233 -6.38 16.76 -7.69
CA VAL A 233 -5.51 16.31 -8.77
C VAL A 233 -4.06 16.74 -8.51
N PRO A 234 -3.04 15.96 -8.92
CA PRO A 234 -1.65 16.39 -8.84
C PRO A 234 -1.40 17.65 -9.66
N ALA A 235 -0.61 18.60 -9.14
CA ALA A 235 -0.25 19.82 -9.86
C ALA A 235 0.42 19.52 -11.21
N GLY A 236 1.21 18.45 -11.28
CA GLY A 236 1.80 17.98 -12.54
C GLY A 236 0.78 17.48 -13.56
N ALA A 237 -0.34 16.89 -13.12
CA ALA A 237 -1.43 16.48 -14.01
C ALA A 237 -2.19 17.70 -14.56
N ALA A 238 -2.41 18.72 -13.72
CA ALA A 238 -2.97 20.00 -14.14
C ALA A 238 -2.09 20.70 -15.18
N ALA A 239 -0.78 20.81 -14.93
CA ALA A 239 0.17 21.39 -15.87
C ALA A 239 0.23 20.61 -17.20
N SER A 240 0.17 19.29 -17.15
CA SER A 240 0.16 18.46 -18.38
C SER A 240 -1.14 18.64 -19.17
N ALA A 241 -2.28 18.74 -18.49
CA ALA A 241 -3.56 19.02 -19.14
C ALA A 241 -3.53 20.37 -19.87
N VAL A 242 -3.01 21.43 -19.23
CA VAL A 242 -2.84 22.75 -19.87
C VAL A 242 -1.92 22.65 -21.09
N ARG A 243 -0.78 21.98 -20.97
CA ARG A 243 0.20 21.89 -22.07
C ARG A 243 -0.37 21.21 -23.31
N GLU A 244 -1.14 20.15 -23.12
CA GLU A 244 -1.56 19.28 -24.23
C GLU A 244 -2.96 19.61 -24.76
N GLU A 245 -3.91 19.98 -23.90
CA GLU A 245 -5.30 20.20 -24.31
C GLU A 245 -5.59 21.64 -24.69
N LEU A 246 -4.92 22.61 -24.06
CA LEU A 246 -5.18 24.03 -24.35
C LEU A 246 -4.99 24.36 -25.84
N PRO A 247 -3.93 23.89 -26.54
CA PRO A 247 -3.80 24.09 -27.98
C PRO A 247 -4.95 23.46 -28.78
N ALA A 248 -5.39 22.25 -28.43
CA ALA A 248 -6.47 21.56 -29.13
C ALA A 248 -7.82 22.28 -28.96
N LEU A 249 -8.02 22.93 -27.81
CA LEU A 249 -9.22 23.71 -27.49
C LEU A 249 -9.21 25.12 -28.09
N SER A 250 -8.11 25.56 -28.71
CA SER A 250 -7.95 26.92 -29.23
C SER A 250 -8.76 27.22 -30.48
N ALA A 251 -9.27 26.19 -31.17
CA ALA A 251 -10.00 26.32 -32.43
C ALA A 251 -9.25 27.16 -33.50
N GLY A 252 -7.91 27.09 -33.52
CA GLY A 252 -7.07 27.80 -34.49
C GLY A 252 -6.52 29.15 -34.01
N GLU A 253 -6.84 29.59 -32.79
CA GLU A 253 -6.19 30.74 -32.16
C GLU A 253 -4.83 30.36 -31.57
N GLU A 254 -3.83 31.24 -31.69
CA GLU A 254 -2.54 31.08 -31.03
C GLU A 254 -2.69 31.42 -29.54
N LEU A 255 -2.59 30.40 -28.68
CA LEU A 255 -2.72 30.57 -27.23
C LEU A 255 -1.35 30.66 -26.57
N PRO A 256 -1.13 31.62 -25.65
CA PRO A 256 0.11 31.68 -24.88
C PRO A 256 0.13 30.59 -23.78
N VAL A 257 0.36 29.35 -24.20
CA VAL A 257 0.41 28.16 -23.33
C VAL A 257 1.48 28.32 -22.26
N ASP A 258 2.69 28.75 -22.64
CA ASP A 258 3.81 28.91 -21.71
C ASP A 258 3.55 29.96 -20.63
N GLU A 259 2.85 31.04 -20.96
CA GLU A 259 2.45 32.05 -19.98
C GLU A 259 1.39 31.51 -19.01
N VAL A 260 0.40 30.75 -19.49
CA VAL A 260 -0.58 30.08 -18.60
C VAL A 260 0.12 29.08 -17.70
N LEU A 261 1.05 28.29 -18.24
CA LEU A 261 1.84 27.33 -17.48
C LEU A 261 2.72 28.02 -16.43
N GLY A 262 3.37 29.14 -16.78
CA GLY A 262 4.17 29.93 -15.86
C GLY A 262 3.33 30.51 -14.72
N ALA A 263 2.17 31.08 -15.04
CA ALA A 263 1.26 31.64 -14.04
C ALA A 263 0.66 30.54 -13.14
N LEU A 264 0.24 29.41 -13.72
CA LEU A 264 -0.26 28.26 -12.96
C LEU A 264 0.83 27.67 -12.05
N ALA A 265 2.06 27.52 -12.56
CA ALA A 265 3.19 27.04 -11.77
C ALA A 265 3.52 27.99 -10.61
N HIS A 266 3.39 29.31 -10.81
CA HIS A 266 3.56 30.29 -9.75
C HIS A 266 2.44 30.15 -8.68
N SER A 267 1.18 30.05 -9.10
CA SER A 267 0.05 29.85 -8.18
C SER A 267 0.13 28.53 -7.40
N LEU A 268 0.71 27.48 -8.00
CA LEU A 268 0.80 26.15 -7.42
C LEU A 268 2.21 25.78 -6.90
N ALA A 269 3.10 26.76 -6.71
CA ALA A 269 4.53 26.50 -6.46
C ALA A 269 4.82 25.61 -5.24
N HIS A 270 3.93 25.61 -4.24
CA HIS A 270 4.03 24.79 -3.03
C HIS A 270 2.99 23.67 -2.94
N GLU A 271 2.20 23.51 -3.99
CA GLU A 271 1.08 22.59 -4.03
C GLU A 271 1.46 21.32 -4.79
N ARG A 272 1.42 20.18 -4.10
CA ARG A 272 1.61 18.87 -4.72
C ARG A 272 0.32 18.39 -5.37
N VAL A 273 -0.80 18.62 -4.70
CA VAL A 273 -2.16 18.41 -5.20
C VAL A 273 -2.96 19.69 -5.05
N VAL A 274 -3.89 19.91 -5.97
CA VAL A 274 -4.79 21.06 -5.96
C VAL A 274 -6.24 20.57 -5.97
N GLU A 275 -7.11 21.25 -5.23
CA GLU A 275 -8.54 20.95 -5.27
C GLU A 275 -9.10 21.36 -6.64
N THR A 276 -9.88 20.49 -7.28
CA THR A 276 -10.43 20.70 -8.64
C THR A 276 -11.19 22.01 -8.79
N ARG A 277 -11.92 22.44 -7.74
CA ARG A 277 -12.63 23.73 -7.71
C ARG A 277 -11.67 24.93 -7.65
N GLU A 278 -10.62 24.83 -6.85
CA GLU A 278 -9.57 25.86 -6.77
C GLU A 278 -8.81 25.98 -8.09
N LEU A 279 -8.50 24.83 -8.70
CA LEU A 279 -7.90 24.76 -10.03
C LEU A 279 -8.80 25.41 -11.09
N ALA A 280 -10.09 25.08 -11.11
CA ALA A 280 -11.06 25.68 -12.04
C ALA A 280 -11.08 27.21 -11.91
N THR A 281 -11.15 27.72 -10.68
CA THR A 281 -11.19 29.17 -10.39
C THR A 281 -9.90 29.87 -10.82
N THR A 282 -8.76 29.23 -10.56
CA THR A 282 -7.44 29.73 -10.96
C THR A 282 -7.31 29.79 -12.48
N LEU A 283 -7.66 28.70 -13.18
CA LEU A 283 -7.62 28.64 -14.64
C LEU A 283 -8.57 29.65 -15.28
N GLU A 284 -9.81 29.77 -14.79
CA GLU A 284 -10.78 30.74 -15.29
C GLU A 284 -10.27 32.18 -15.12
N THR A 285 -9.66 32.49 -13.97
CA THR A 285 -9.05 33.79 -13.72
C THR A 285 -7.93 34.07 -14.72
N LEU A 286 -6.99 33.14 -14.88
CA LEU A 286 -5.86 33.29 -15.82
C LEU A 286 -6.32 33.43 -17.27
N LEU A 287 -7.33 32.67 -17.69
CA LEU A 287 -7.86 32.70 -19.06
C LEU A 287 -8.69 33.98 -19.31
N SER A 288 -9.46 34.45 -18.33
CA SER A 288 -10.35 35.62 -18.49
C SER A 288 -9.61 36.96 -18.58
N MET A 289 -8.36 37.03 -18.10
CA MET A 289 -7.46 38.17 -18.29
C MET A 289 -7.19 38.44 -19.78
N ARG A 290 -7.41 37.45 -20.65
CA ARG A 290 -7.20 37.56 -22.10
C ARG A 290 -8.52 37.85 -22.80
N ALA A 291 -8.55 38.94 -23.56
CA ALA A 291 -9.76 39.39 -24.25
C ALA A 291 -10.36 38.34 -25.19
N SER A 292 -9.52 37.58 -25.91
CA SER A 292 -9.94 36.52 -26.82
C SER A 292 -10.59 35.32 -26.11
N LEU A 293 -10.18 35.02 -24.88
CA LEU A 293 -10.65 33.85 -24.14
C LEU A 293 -11.71 34.16 -23.11
N ARG A 294 -11.95 35.43 -22.79
CA ARG A 294 -12.83 35.87 -21.71
C ARG A 294 -14.23 35.28 -21.78
N SER A 295 -14.83 35.20 -22.96
CA SER A 295 -16.18 34.63 -23.16
C SER A 295 -16.23 33.11 -23.02
N ARG A 296 -15.08 32.42 -23.14
CA ARG A 296 -14.93 30.96 -23.12
C ARG A 296 -14.15 30.45 -21.90
N ALA A 297 -13.67 31.34 -21.04
CA ALA A 297 -12.72 31.02 -19.96
C ALA A 297 -13.24 29.92 -19.03
N GLY A 298 -14.50 30.00 -18.59
CA GLY A 298 -15.11 28.97 -17.75
C GLY A 298 -15.23 27.61 -18.44
N ALA A 299 -15.61 27.58 -19.72
CA ALA A 299 -15.71 26.33 -20.49
C ALA A 299 -14.34 25.68 -20.73
N LEU A 300 -13.32 26.49 -21.03
CA LEU A 300 -11.94 26.04 -21.17
C LEU A 300 -11.37 25.53 -19.83
N ALA A 301 -11.60 26.24 -18.73
CA ALA A 301 -11.18 25.82 -17.40
C ALA A 301 -11.82 24.47 -17.01
N ALA A 302 -13.12 24.29 -17.26
CA ALA A 302 -13.79 23.01 -17.02
C ALA A 302 -13.17 21.87 -17.84
N ALA A 303 -12.96 22.07 -19.14
CA ALA A 303 -12.34 21.06 -20.01
C ALA A 303 -10.91 20.68 -19.56
N LEU A 304 -10.13 21.66 -19.10
CA LEU A 304 -8.79 21.43 -18.56
C LEU A 304 -8.79 20.66 -17.24
N VAL A 305 -9.75 20.95 -16.34
CA VAL A 305 -9.93 20.20 -15.09
C VAL A 305 -10.36 18.77 -15.37
N ASP A 306 -11.27 18.56 -16.31
CA ASP A 306 -11.70 17.23 -16.74
C ASP A 306 -10.53 16.42 -17.31
N ALA A 307 -9.70 17.05 -18.15
CA ALA A 307 -8.50 16.42 -18.69
C ALA A 307 -7.46 16.11 -17.61
N ALA A 308 -7.24 17.01 -16.64
CA ALA A 308 -6.34 16.76 -15.52
C ALA A 308 -6.83 15.58 -14.66
N THR A 309 -8.14 15.49 -14.43
CA THR A 309 -8.78 14.41 -13.68
C THR A 309 -8.68 13.08 -14.42
N ALA A 310 -8.95 13.08 -15.73
CA ALA A 310 -8.84 11.90 -16.58
C ALA A 310 -7.39 11.38 -16.63
N ARG A 311 -6.41 12.27 -16.75
CA ARG A 311 -4.98 11.92 -16.72
C ARG A 311 -4.57 11.35 -15.37
N HIS A 312 -5.04 11.96 -14.28
CA HIS A 312 -4.80 11.43 -12.95
C HIS A 312 -5.39 10.02 -12.80
N ALA A 313 -6.61 9.77 -13.29
CA ALA A 313 -7.21 8.44 -13.28
C ALA A 313 -6.40 7.44 -14.14
N ALA A 314 -6.00 7.82 -15.36
CA ALA A 314 -5.28 6.96 -16.30
C ALA A 314 -3.88 6.55 -15.79
N ALA A 315 -3.16 7.43 -15.11
CA ALA A 315 -1.83 7.16 -14.55
C ALA A 315 -1.80 6.05 -13.48
N HIS A 316 -2.97 5.61 -13.01
CA HIS A 316 -3.11 4.63 -11.92
C HIS A 316 -3.91 3.38 -12.32
N HIS A 317 -4.18 3.17 -13.61
CA HIS A 317 -4.89 2.00 -14.12
C HIS A 317 -3.95 0.97 -14.76
N THR A 318 -3.98 -0.24 -14.21
CA THR A 318 -3.80 -1.49 -14.95
C THR A 318 -5.19 -1.95 -15.40
N THR A 319 -5.64 -1.52 -16.59
CA THR A 319 -6.86 -1.97 -17.30
C THR A 319 -8.23 -1.74 -16.59
N GLY A 320 -9.13 -0.96 -17.22
CA GLY A 320 -10.59 -1.07 -16.95
C GLY A 320 -11.30 0.03 -16.15
N GLY A 321 -10.61 1.10 -15.71
CA GLY A 321 -11.28 2.37 -15.40
C GLY A 321 -12.11 2.51 -14.10
N ARG A 322 -12.08 1.58 -13.12
CA ARG A 322 -12.72 1.74 -11.77
C ARG A 322 -12.12 0.77 -10.72
N PRO A 323 -12.30 0.97 -9.39
CA PRO A 323 -12.31 2.20 -8.61
C PRO A 323 -11.01 2.35 -7.77
N ARG A 324 -10.61 3.60 -7.54
CA ARG A 324 -9.46 4.00 -6.69
C ARG A 324 -9.72 3.83 -5.19
N ILE A 325 -10.91 3.34 -4.81
CA ILE A 325 -11.32 3.19 -3.42
C ILE A 325 -12.05 1.87 -3.21
N LEU A 326 -11.63 1.11 -2.21
CA LEU A 326 -12.32 -0.05 -1.69
C LEU A 326 -12.86 0.26 -0.30
N VAL A 327 -14.18 0.20 -0.13
CA VAL A 327 -14.83 0.47 1.16
C VAL A 327 -15.19 -0.85 1.84
N ILE A 328 -14.64 -1.07 3.03
CA ILE A 328 -14.93 -2.24 3.86
C ILE A 328 -16.11 -1.93 4.78
N PRO A 329 -17.16 -2.76 4.79
CA PRO A 329 -18.27 -2.60 5.71
C PRO A 329 -17.83 -2.79 7.16
N SER A 330 -18.24 -1.85 7.98
CA SER A 330 -18.09 -1.89 9.42
C SER A 330 -19.25 -2.66 10.04
N GLY A 331 -19.11 -3.98 10.17
CA GLY A 331 -20.16 -4.78 10.81
C GLY A 331 -20.09 -6.29 10.63
N THR A 332 -19.26 -6.82 9.74
CA THR A 332 -19.15 -8.27 9.55
C THR A 332 -17.70 -8.70 9.54
N GLY A 333 -17.39 -9.77 10.27
CA GLY A 333 -16.20 -10.55 9.97
C GLY A 333 -16.16 -10.79 8.46
N ALA A 334 -14.98 -10.63 7.87
CA ALA A 334 -14.72 -10.68 6.42
C ALA A 334 -15.68 -11.65 5.69
N GLY A 335 -16.65 -11.11 4.97
CA GLY A 335 -17.71 -11.92 4.36
C GLY A 335 -18.58 -11.22 3.31
N ALA A 336 -18.62 -9.88 3.24
CA ALA A 336 -19.36 -9.21 2.19
C ALA A 336 -18.70 -7.86 1.86
N ALA A 337 -17.87 -7.82 0.81
CA ALA A 337 -17.54 -6.57 0.15
C ALA A 337 -18.62 -6.30 -0.89
N SER A 338 -19.38 -5.22 -0.74
CA SER A 338 -20.29 -4.72 -1.76
C SER A 338 -19.53 -3.73 -2.65
N SER A 339 -19.50 -3.99 -3.95
CA SER A 339 -18.97 -3.06 -4.95
C SER A 339 -19.97 -1.94 -5.19
N ALA A 340 -19.58 -0.71 -4.89
CA ALA A 340 -20.27 0.52 -5.29
C ALA A 340 -19.27 1.49 -5.89
#